data_AF-A0A5E4KUP2-F1
#
_entry.id   AF-A0A5E4KUP2-F1
#
_cell.length_a   1.000
_cell.length_b   1.000
_cell.length_c   1.000
_cell.angle_alpha   90.00
_cell.angle_beta   90.00
_cell.angle_gamma   90.00
#
_symmetry.space_group_name_H-M   'P 1'
#
loop_
_entity.id
_entity.type
_entity.pdbx_description
1 polymer ?
#
loop_
_entity_poly.entity_id
_entity_poly.type
_entity_poly.pdbx_seq_one_letter_code
_entity_poly.pdbx_strand_id
1 'polypeptide(L)'
;MKKELLKPIINAIFALFLIILVKIVAVVMLKEVRGVNTLIDIALSLAVVIVLLTFMQEFNKQLEISSPEFPQLRQIVSWLIFLLVVLTIYGAFSPFSGDLPYGIYFIIFFILALLPIYFLWKILYKNTDKISSFIESFSFEEKTRCSCGMENPESAKFCNSCGLPMQEKK
;
A
#
# COMPACT_ATOMS: atom_id res chain seq x y z
N MET A 1 20.77 4.57 -14.63
CA MET A 1 20.94 4.11 -13.23
C MET A 1 19.66 4.17 -12.36
N LYS A 2 18.72 5.11 -12.55
CA LYS A 2 17.46 5.18 -11.74
C LYS A 2 16.47 3.99 -11.88
N LYS A 3 16.58 3.16 -12.92
CA LYS A 3 15.61 2.08 -13.20
C LYS A 3 15.73 0.86 -12.27
N GLU A 4 16.90 0.61 -11.69
CA GLU A 4 17.10 -0.58 -10.84
C GLU A 4 16.58 -0.41 -9.41
N LEU A 5 16.61 0.81 -8.90
CA LEU A 5 16.02 1.18 -7.60
C LEU A 5 14.50 1.34 -7.63
N LEU A 6 13.91 1.54 -8.82
CA LEU A 6 12.46 1.75 -8.97
C LEU A 6 11.68 0.43 -8.95
N LYS A 7 12.29 -0.65 -9.42
CA LYS A 7 11.65 -1.97 -9.58
C LYS A 7 11.14 -2.59 -8.26
N PRO A 8 11.91 -2.58 -7.15
CA PRO A 8 11.45 -3.12 -5.87
C PRO A 8 10.26 -2.32 -5.31
N ILE A 9 10.25 -1.02 -5.58
CA ILE A 9 9.30 -0.07 -5.00
C ILE A 9 8.01 -0.02 -5.82
N ILE A 10 8.09 -0.13 -7.15
CA ILE A 10 6.94 -0.39 -8.01
C ILE A 10 6.30 -1.72 -7.62
N ASN A 11 7.09 -2.76 -7.38
CA ASN A 11 6.54 -4.04 -6.93
C ASN A 11 5.85 -3.90 -5.56
N ALA A 12 6.40 -3.10 -4.64
CA ALA A 12 5.77 -2.78 -3.36
C ALA A 12 4.40 -2.12 -3.55
N ILE A 13 4.33 -1.06 -4.35
CA ILE A 13 3.09 -0.32 -4.61
C ILE A 13 2.08 -1.20 -5.33
N PHE A 14 2.53 -1.97 -6.32
CA PHE A 14 1.68 -2.88 -7.08
C PHE A 14 1.11 -3.98 -6.18
N ALA A 15 1.90 -4.45 -5.23
CA ALA A 15 1.51 -5.48 -4.28
C ALA A 15 0.57 -4.91 -3.20
N LEU A 16 0.80 -3.68 -2.73
CA LEU A 16 -0.09 -2.93 -1.85
C LEU A 16 -1.44 -2.63 -2.52
N PHE A 17 -1.40 -2.22 -3.79
CA PHE A 17 -2.55 -2.03 -4.65
C PHE A 17 -3.32 -3.34 -4.84
N LEU A 18 -2.63 -4.45 -5.14
CA LEU A 18 -3.23 -5.78 -5.23
C LEU A 18 -3.88 -6.20 -3.92
N ILE A 19 -3.28 -5.95 -2.76
CA ILE A 19 -3.90 -6.25 -1.46
C ILE A 19 -5.19 -5.45 -1.26
N ILE A 20 -5.15 -4.14 -1.53
CA ILE A 20 -6.32 -3.28 -1.41
C ILE A 20 -7.42 -3.77 -2.37
N LEU A 21 -7.04 -4.15 -3.59
CA LEU A 21 -7.94 -4.66 -4.61
C LEU A 21 -8.54 -6.02 -4.20
N VAL A 22 -7.74 -6.94 -3.65
CA VAL A 22 -8.21 -8.21 -3.06
C VAL A 22 -9.18 -7.94 -1.91
N LYS A 23 -8.89 -6.98 -1.03
CA LYS A 23 -9.79 -6.62 0.07
C LYS A 23 -11.10 -6.03 -0.45
N ILE A 24 -11.05 -5.15 -1.45
CA ILE A 24 -12.25 -4.57 -2.08
C ILE A 24 -13.08 -5.66 -2.74
N VAL A 25 -12.46 -6.51 -3.56
CA VAL A 25 -13.13 -7.64 -4.23
C VAL A 25 -13.74 -8.59 -3.21
N ALA A 26 -13.01 -8.94 -2.14
CA ALA A 26 -13.54 -9.75 -1.06
C ALA A 26 -14.75 -9.07 -0.40
N VAL A 27 -14.63 -7.79 0.00
CA VAL A 27 -15.74 -7.06 0.65
C VAL A 27 -16.97 -6.94 -0.26
N VAL A 28 -16.78 -6.72 -1.57
CA VAL A 28 -17.86 -6.63 -2.56
C VAL A 28 -18.53 -7.98 -2.77
N MET A 29 -17.76 -9.03 -3.07
CA MET A 29 -18.27 -10.39 -3.30
C MET A 29 -18.95 -10.97 -2.04
N LEU A 30 -18.42 -10.65 -0.86
CA LEU A 30 -18.99 -11.11 0.41
C LEU A 30 -20.24 -10.35 0.81
N LYS A 31 -20.48 -9.15 0.27
CA LYS A 31 -21.67 -8.37 0.63
C LYS A 31 -22.97 -9.10 0.24
N GLU A 32 -22.94 -9.92 -0.81
CA GLU A 32 -24.05 -10.80 -1.21
C GLU A 32 -24.16 -12.08 -0.37
N VAL A 33 -23.08 -12.54 0.26
CA VAL A 33 -23.05 -13.75 1.11
C VAL A 33 -23.38 -13.44 2.59
N ARG A 34 -23.15 -12.19 3.03
CA ARG A 34 -23.37 -11.65 4.40
C ARG A 34 -24.77 -11.84 5.00
N GLY A 35 -25.71 -12.38 4.25
CA GLY A 35 -27.07 -12.68 4.71
C GLY A 35 -27.30 -14.08 5.27
N VAL A 36 -26.39 -15.06 5.05
CA VAL A 36 -26.78 -16.48 5.16
C VAL A 36 -26.15 -17.24 6.33
N ASN A 37 -24.90 -16.98 6.75
CA ASN A 37 -24.28 -17.68 7.89
C ASN A 37 -23.05 -16.95 8.47
N THR A 38 -23.14 -16.52 9.74
CA THR A 38 -22.07 -15.82 10.48
C THR A 38 -20.75 -16.62 10.55
N LEU A 39 -20.84 -17.96 10.60
CA LEU A 39 -19.66 -18.84 10.62
C LEU A 39 -18.85 -18.78 9.32
N ILE A 40 -19.53 -18.62 8.17
CA ILE A 40 -18.87 -18.53 6.86
C ILE A 40 -18.13 -17.19 6.75
N ASP A 41 -18.73 -16.11 7.23
CA ASP A 41 -18.09 -14.78 7.23
C ASP A 41 -16.84 -14.73 8.11
N ILE A 42 -16.87 -15.36 9.29
CA ILE A 42 -15.71 -15.46 10.18
C ILE A 42 -14.62 -16.29 9.51
N ALA A 43 -14.95 -17.46 8.97
CA ALA A 43 -13.99 -18.36 8.32
C ALA A 43 -13.28 -17.68 7.13
N LEU A 44 -14.05 -16.96 6.32
CA LEU A 44 -13.52 -16.29 5.14
C LEU A 44 -12.71 -15.04 5.52
N SER A 45 -13.12 -14.30 6.54
CA SER A 45 -12.31 -13.20 7.09
C SER A 45 -10.99 -13.69 7.67
N LEU A 46 -10.98 -14.85 8.34
CA LEU A 46 -9.76 -15.53 8.79
C LEU A 46 -8.87 -15.91 7.61
N ALA A 47 -9.44 -16.44 6.52
CA ALA A 47 -8.68 -16.73 5.30
C ALA A 47 -8.02 -15.47 4.73
N VAL A 48 -8.73 -14.34 4.68
CA VAL A 48 -8.16 -13.04 4.25
C VAL A 48 -7.02 -12.62 5.18
N VAL A 49 -7.18 -12.76 6.50
CA VAL A 49 -6.10 -12.45 7.47
C VAL A 49 -4.86 -13.31 7.21
N ILE A 50 -5.02 -14.61 6.97
CA ILE A 50 -3.91 -15.51 6.63
C ILE A 50 -3.20 -15.04 5.36
N VAL A 51 -3.95 -14.72 4.31
CA VAL A 51 -3.38 -14.21 3.04
C VAL A 51 -2.60 -12.92 3.28
N LEU A 52 -3.13 -11.98 4.08
CA LEU A 52 -2.46 -10.73 4.43
C LEU A 52 -1.14 -10.97 5.18
N LEU A 53 -1.13 -11.88 6.16
CA LEU A 53 0.06 -12.19 6.94
C LEU A 53 1.13 -12.92 6.12
N THR A 54 0.74 -13.88 5.30
CA THR A 54 1.65 -14.58 4.36
C THR A 54 2.25 -13.59 3.38
N PHE A 55 1.41 -12.69 2.84
CA PHE A 55 1.88 -11.62 1.98
C PHE A 55 2.92 -10.74 2.70
N MET A 56 2.65 -10.33 3.94
CA MET A 56 3.60 -9.51 4.72
C MET A 56 4.96 -10.19 4.83
N GLN A 57 4.99 -11.49 5.11
CA GLN A 57 6.22 -12.27 5.25
C GLN A 57 6.99 -12.34 3.93
N GLU A 58 6.31 -12.73 2.85
CA GLU A 58 6.92 -12.89 1.53
C GLU A 58 7.42 -11.54 0.99
N PHE A 59 6.62 -10.50 1.14
CA PHE A 59 6.98 -9.16 0.74
C PHE A 59 8.18 -8.62 1.52
N ASN A 60 8.21 -8.82 2.85
CA ASN A 60 9.35 -8.44 3.68
C ASN A 60 10.64 -9.16 3.26
N LYS A 61 10.54 -10.45 2.90
CA LYS A 61 11.66 -11.24 2.40
C LYS A 61 12.16 -10.74 1.05
N GLN A 62 11.26 -10.44 0.12
CA GLN A 62 11.63 -9.92 -1.20
C GLN A 62 12.24 -8.52 -1.13
N LEU A 63 11.73 -7.66 -0.24
CA LEU A 63 12.33 -6.35 0.00
C LEU A 63 13.73 -6.43 0.60
N GLU A 64 13.96 -7.38 1.52
CA GLU A 64 15.29 -7.59 2.12
C GLU A 64 16.33 -7.95 1.06
N ILE A 65 15.94 -8.76 0.07
CA ILE A 65 16.81 -9.15 -1.05
C ILE A 65 16.95 -8.02 -2.07
N SER A 66 15.87 -7.30 -2.38
CA SER A 66 15.82 -6.38 -3.52
C SER A 66 16.24 -4.95 -3.17
N SER A 67 16.13 -4.54 -1.91
CA SER A 67 16.34 -3.15 -1.48
C SER A 67 16.84 -3.06 -0.04
N PRO A 68 18.07 -3.53 0.25
CA PRO A 68 18.65 -3.47 1.59
C PRO A 68 18.89 -2.04 2.08
N GLU A 69 19.03 -1.07 1.16
CA GLU A 69 19.23 0.35 1.50
C GLU A 69 17.98 1.04 2.08
N PHE A 70 16.79 0.46 1.93
CA PHE A 70 15.53 1.08 2.35
C PHE A 70 14.76 0.24 3.38
N PRO A 71 15.29 0.10 4.62
CA PRO A 71 14.63 -0.65 5.70
C PRO A 71 13.29 -0.03 6.14
N GLN A 72 13.06 1.23 5.80
CA GLN A 72 11.87 2.00 6.17
C GLN A 72 10.62 1.50 5.43
N LEU A 73 10.75 1.12 4.16
CA LEU A 73 9.63 0.61 3.35
C LEU A 73 9.07 -0.70 3.94
N ARG A 74 9.95 -1.59 4.40
CA ARG A 74 9.58 -2.84 5.08
C ARG A 74 8.70 -2.56 6.31
N GLN A 75 9.09 -1.58 7.11
CA GLN A 75 8.34 -1.20 8.31
C GLN A 75 6.98 -0.58 7.95
N ILE A 76 6.94 0.34 6.96
CA ILE A 76 5.69 0.96 6.52
C ILE A 76 4.69 -0.09 6.04
N VAL A 77 5.13 -1.00 5.17
CA VAL A 77 4.24 -2.04 4.62
C VAL A 77 3.78 -3.00 5.71
N SER A 78 4.66 -3.39 6.65
CA SER A 78 4.27 -4.25 7.77
C SER A 78 3.20 -3.60 8.65
N TRP A 79 3.36 -2.33 9.02
CA TRP A 79 2.38 -1.61 9.84
C TRP A 79 1.05 -1.37 9.11
N LEU A 80 1.12 -1.14 7.80
CA LEU A 80 -0.07 -0.97 6.98
C LEU A 80 -0.84 -2.28 6.83
N ILE A 81 -0.16 -3.41 6.63
CA ILE A 81 -0.80 -4.73 6.61
C ILE A 81 -1.40 -5.04 7.99
N PHE A 82 -0.70 -4.73 9.08
CA PHE A 82 -1.22 -4.91 10.42
C PHE A 82 -2.52 -4.11 10.65
N LEU A 83 -2.56 -2.85 10.19
CA LEU A 83 -3.79 -2.06 10.20
C LEU A 83 -4.91 -2.73 9.39
N LEU A 84 -4.61 -3.26 8.21
CA LEU A 84 -5.60 -3.98 7.40
C LEU A 84 -6.12 -5.24 8.10
N VAL A 85 -5.25 -6.00 8.78
CA VAL A 85 -5.63 -7.18 9.58
C VAL A 85 -6.57 -6.79 10.72
N VAL A 86 -6.23 -5.74 11.50
CA VAL A 86 -7.08 -5.24 12.58
C VAL A 86 -8.47 -4.85 12.05
N LEU A 87 -8.53 -4.14 10.93
CA LEU A 87 -9.80 -3.75 10.30
C LEU A 87 -10.61 -4.94 9.79
N THR A 88 -9.95 -5.99 9.27
CA THR A 88 -10.61 -7.21 8.80
C THR A 88 -11.21 -7.98 9.98
N ILE A 89 -10.46 -8.13 11.07
CA ILE A 89 -10.95 -8.78 12.29
C ILE A 89 -12.11 -7.97 12.89
N TYR A 90 -12.01 -6.65 12.95
CA TYR A 90 -13.11 -5.78 13.40
C TYR A 90 -14.39 -5.99 12.58
N GLY A 91 -14.28 -6.12 11.26
CA GLY A 91 -15.43 -6.41 10.40
C GLY A 91 -16.00 -7.82 10.64
N ALA A 92 -15.13 -8.81 10.78
CA ALA A 92 -15.52 -10.21 10.97
C ALA A 92 -16.29 -10.45 12.27
N PHE A 93 -15.86 -9.79 13.35
CA PHE A 93 -16.45 -9.96 14.68
C PHE A 93 -17.52 -8.90 15.00
N SER A 94 -17.85 -8.00 14.08
CA SER A 94 -18.89 -7.00 14.30
C SER A 94 -20.26 -7.58 14.71
N PRO A 95 -20.69 -8.78 14.25
CA PRO A 95 -21.94 -9.38 14.71
C PRO A 95 -21.97 -9.66 16.22
N PHE A 96 -20.82 -9.89 16.84
CA PHE A 96 -20.69 -10.14 18.29
C PHE A 96 -20.48 -8.85 19.10
N SER A 97 -20.52 -7.68 18.45
CA SER A 97 -20.32 -6.40 19.15
C SER A 97 -21.36 -6.12 20.23
N GLY A 98 -22.55 -6.72 20.12
CA GLY A 98 -23.65 -6.61 21.10
C GLY A 98 -23.46 -7.46 22.36
N ASP A 99 -22.59 -8.47 22.33
CA ASP A 99 -22.35 -9.37 23.49
C ASP A 99 -21.44 -8.72 24.54
N LEU A 100 -20.66 -7.71 24.14
CA LEU A 100 -19.74 -7.00 25.02
C LEU A 100 -20.42 -5.75 25.61
N PRO A 101 -20.39 -5.57 26.94
CA PRO A 101 -21.05 -4.46 27.58
C PRO A 101 -20.36 -3.11 27.27
N TYR A 102 -21.13 -2.02 27.35
CA TYR A 102 -20.66 -0.63 27.28
C TYR A 102 -19.85 -0.25 26.02
N GLY A 103 -20.02 -0.98 24.92
CA GLY A 103 -19.28 -0.68 23.68
C GLY A 103 -17.78 -0.94 23.79
N ILE A 104 -17.34 -1.75 24.77
CA ILE A 104 -15.93 -2.14 24.97
C ILE A 104 -15.32 -2.69 23.67
N TYR A 105 -16.11 -3.39 22.86
CA TYR A 105 -15.73 -3.84 21.52
C TYR A 105 -15.10 -2.71 20.69
N PHE A 106 -15.82 -1.60 20.52
CA PHE A 106 -15.37 -0.47 19.71
C PHE A 106 -14.14 0.20 20.31
N ILE A 107 -14.08 0.31 21.64
CA ILE A 107 -12.94 0.92 22.35
C ILE A 107 -11.67 0.10 22.13
N ILE A 108 -11.73 -1.23 22.30
CA ILE A 108 -10.57 -2.12 22.11
C ILE A 108 -10.06 -2.03 20.67
N PHE A 109 -10.95 -2.15 19.68
CA PHE A 109 -10.55 -2.09 18.27
C PHE A 109 -10.03 -0.71 17.87
N PHE A 110 -10.56 0.36 18.46
CA PHE A 110 -10.05 1.71 18.26
C PHE A 110 -8.61 1.86 18.79
N ILE A 111 -8.34 1.40 20.02
CA ILE A 111 -6.99 1.41 20.60
C ILE A 111 -6.02 0.55 19.76
N LEU A 112 -6.47 -0.65 19.34
CA LEU A 112 -5.68 -1.53 18.47
C LEU A 112 -5.37 -0.89 17.11
N ALA A 113 -6.31 -0.15 16.52
CA ALA A 113 -6.13 0.54 15.25
C ALA A 113 -5.22 1.78 15.38
N LEU A 114 -5.26 2.48 16.52
CA LEU A 114 -4.38 3.62 16.79
C LEU A 114 -2.90 3.24 16.81
N LEU A 115 -2.57 2.01 17.23
CA LEU A 115 -1.19 1.54 17.34
C LEU A 115 -0.45 1.57 15.99
N PRO A 116 -0.88 0.86 14.93
CA PRO A 116 -0.24 0.94 13.62
C PRO A 116 -0.33 2.34 13.00
N ILE A 117 -1.40 3.11 13.26
CA ILE A 117 -1.53 4.49 12.77
C ILE A 117 -0.45 5.38 13.38
N TYR A 118 -0.22 5.28 14.69
CA TYR A 118 0.82 6.03 15.37
C TYR A 118 2.21 5.69 14.84
N PHE A 119 2.50 4.40 14.63
CA PHE A 119 3.79 3.98 14.06
C PHE A 119 3.97 4.47 12.62
N LEU A 120 2.94 4.37 11.78
CA LEU A 120 2.96 4.92 10.42
C LEU A 120 3.23 6.42 10.46
N TRP A 121 2.49 7.17 11.27
CA TRP A 121 2.69 8.62 11.42
C TRP A 121 4.12 8.95 11.87
N LYS A 122 4.65 8.24 12.88
CA LYS A 122 6.02 8.42 13.37
C LYS A 122 7.07 8.17 12.29
N ILE A 123 6.89 7.15 11.46
CA ILE A 123 7.80 6.84 10.35
C ILE A 123 7.71 7.89 9.26
N LEU A 124 6.50 8.28 8.89
CA LEU A 124 6.25 9.29 7.87
C LEU A 124 6.86 10.63 8.28
N TYR A 125 6.57 11.10 9.48
CA TYR A 125 7.05 12.38 9.99
C TYR A 125 8.58 12.42 10.08
N LYS A 126 9.22 11.35 10.58
CA LYS A 126 10.68 11.28 10.72
C LYS A 126 11.41 11.22 9.38
N ASN A 127 10.76 10.77 8.30
CA ASN A 127 11.39 10.56 6.99
C ASN A 127 10.79 11.42 5.89
N THR A 128 10.13 12.52 6.25
CA THR A 128 9.38 13.39 5.31
C THR A 128 10.22 13.78 4.08
N ASP A 129 11.48 14.18 4.26
CA ASP A 129 12.37 14.59 3.16
C ASP A 129 12.77 13.43 2.24
N LYS A 130 12.88 12.22 2.78
CA LYS A 130 13.15 11.01 1.96
C LYS A 130 11.89 10.59 1.22
N ILE A 131 10.75 10.68 1.88
CA ILE A 131 9.45 10.30 1.31
C ILE A 131 9.03 11.27 0.19
N SER A 132 9.31 12.57 0.32
CA SER A 132 9.01 13.53 -0.76
C SER A 132 9.77 13.20 -2.04
N SER A 133 11.07 12.90 -1.95
CA SER A 133 11.85 12.46 -3.12
C SER A 133 11.38 11.12 -3.69
N PHE A 134 10.84 10.23 -2.86
CA PHE A 134 10.17 9.02 -3.33
C PHE A 134 8.86 9.33 -4.05
N ILE A 135 8.02 10.21 -3.51
CA ILE A 135 6.76 10.63 -4.15
C ILE A 135 7.03 11.31 -5.49
N GLU A 136 8.05 12.16 -5.57
CA GLU A 136 8.52 12.73 -6.85
C GLU A 136 8.96 11.65 -7.82
N SER A 137 9.62 10.58 -7.35
CA SER A 137 10.01 9.44 -8.20
C SER A 137 8.83 8.58 -8.68
N PHE A 138 7.68 8.64 -8.02
CA PHE A 138 6.44 7.99 -8.44
C PHE A 138 5.55 8.87 -9.31
N SER A 139 5.85 10.17 -9.42
CA SER A 139 5.24 10.99 -10.44
C SER A 139 5.60 10.35 -11.78
N PHE A 140 4.64 9.68 -12.41
CA PHE A 140 4.77 9.12 -13.74
C PHE A 140 4.96 10.30 -14.68
N GLU A 141 6.19 10.77 -14.78
CA GLU A 141 6.54 11.86 -15.65
C GLU A 141 6.18 11.41 -17.07
N GLU A 142 5.16 12.04 -17.66
CA GLU A 142 4.74 11.68 -19.00
C GLU A 142 5.95 11.83 -19.92
N LYS A 143 6.20 10.81 -20.72
CA LYS A 143 7.35 10.87 -21.62
C LYS A 143 6.92 11.62 -22.87
N THR A 144 7.61 12.71 -23.17
CA THR A 144 7.46 13.42 -24.42
C THR A 144 8.51 12.92 -25.41
N ARG A 145 8.08 12.68 -26.64
CA ARG A 145 8.99 12.24 -27.69
C ARG A 145 9.51 13.46 -28.43
N CYS A 146 10.82 13.64 -28.41
CA CYS A 146 11.48 14.65 -29.23
C CYS A 146 11.37 14.28 -30.71
N SER A 147 11.45 15.27 -31.61
CA SER A 147 11.52 15.06 -33.07
C SER A 147 12.71 14.20 -33.51
N CYS A 148 13.77 14.11 -32.70
CA CYS A 148 14.89 13.19 -32.94
C CYS A 148 14.58 11.72 -32.60
N GLY A 149 13.37 11.44 -32.09
CA GLY A 149 12.92 10.10 -31.72
C GLY A 149 13.18 9.68 -30.28
N MET A 150 13.99 10.44 -29.51
CA MET A 150 14.28 10.14 -28.10
C MET A 150 13.11 10.50 -27.17
N GLU A 151 12.78 9.58 -26.26
CA GLU A 151 11.87 9.83 -25.13
C GLU A 151 12.58 10.63 -24.04
N ASN A 152 11.97 11.73 -23.63
CA ASN A 152 12.45 12.59 -22.56
C ASN A 152 11.35 12.78 -21.51
N PRO A 153 11.71 13.11 -20.26
CA PRO A 153 10.72 13.47 -19.26
C PRO A 153 9.98 14.75 -19.65
N GLU A 154 8.69 14.88 -19.29
CA GLU A 154 7.87 16.06 -19.62
C GLU A 154 8.48 17.37 -19.11
N SER A 155 9.16 17.34 -17.96
CA SER A 155 9.82 18.53 -17.39
C SER A 155 11.09 18.96 -18.14
N ALA A 156 11.57 18.16 -19.11
CA ALA A 156 12.77 18.47 -19.85
C ALA A 156 12.55 19.68 -20.76
N LYS A 157 13.18 20.81 -20.44
CA LYS A 157 13.19 21.99 -21.32
C LYS A 157 13.92 21.71 -22.64
N PHE A 158 14.88 20.78 -22.64
CA PHE A 158 15.70 20.40 -23.78
C PHE A 158 15.83 18.88 -23.89
N CYS A 159 15.99 18.38 -25.11
CA CYS A 159 16.23 16.97 -25.38
C CYS A 159 17.60 16.53 -24.88
N ASN A 160 17.63 15.44 -24.11
CA ASN A 160 18.86 14.84 -23.59
C ASN A 160 19.77 14.24 -24.68
N SER A 161 19.26 14.00 -25.89
CA SER A 161 20.08 13.50 -27.02
C SER A 161 20.61 14.61 -27.92
N CYS A 162 19.70 15.47 -28.39
CA CYS A 162 19.99 16.39 -29.49
C CYS A 162 20.01 17.85 -29.06
N GLY A 163 19.69 18.15 -27.80
CA GLY A 163 19.68 19.51 -27.26
C GLY A 163 18.54 20.40 -27.75
N LEU A 164 17.64 19.90 -28.62
CA LEU A 164 16.50 20.69 -29.11
C LEU A 164 15.53 21.02 -27.97
N PRO A 165 14.96 22.24 -27.93
CA PRO A 165 13.96 22.60 -26.94
C PRO A 165 12.71 21.72 -27.11
N MET A 166 12.14 21.28 -25.98
CA MET A 166 10.85 20.59 -26.01
C MET A 166 9.74 21.59 -26.24
N GLN A 167 8.76 21.23 -27.08
CA GLN A 167 7.61 22.09 -27.31
C GLN A 167 6.75 22.11 -26.05
N GLU A 168 6.64 23.29 -25.41
CA GLU A 168 5.69 23.50 -24.31
C GLU A 168 4.27 23.30 -24.85
N LYS A 169 3.53 22.33 -24.28
CA LYS A 169 2.09 22.24 -24.53
C LYS A 169 1.45 23.49 -23.91
N LYS A 170 0.81 24.31 -24.75
CA LYS A 170 -0.04 25.43 -24.35
C LYS A 170 -1.23 24.96 -23.52
#